data_AF-A0A091DKD0-F1
#
_entry.id   AF-A0A091DKD0-F1
#
_cell.length_a   1.000
_cell.length_b   1.000
_cell.length_c   1.000
_cell.angle_alpha   90.00
_cell.angle_beta   90.00
_cell.angle_gamma   90.00
#
_symmetry.space_group_name_H-M   'P 1'
#
loop_
_entity.id
_entity.type
_entity.pdbx_description
1 polymer ?
#
loop_
_entity_poly.entity_id
_entity_poly.type
_entity_poly.pdbx_seq_one_letter_code
_entity_poly.pdbx_strand_id
1 'polypeptide(L)'
;MVSQNLLSQRCAALEQSTQAVGTFIYLPLMVSHMQDTEGVELQSHMLLTQAMFLLTLVVFAELWASSEPLIWMMKAFFNIVIGSWLMQIGFMLYKPISGYKWMDDDNNDIEFTTTFFCWHVLFSAFLMIWIYGFSFVWYRYIFVNV
;
A
#
# COMPACT_ATOMS: atom_id res chain seq x y z
N MET A 1 2.50 -9.51 -18.00
CA MET A 1 3.74 -10.04 -18.61
C MET A 1 3.93 -9.30 -19.93
N VAL A 2 5.02 -8.54 -20.08
CA VAL A 2 5.30 -7.69 -21.26
C VAL A 2 6.48 -8.26 -22.04
N SER A 3 6.42 -8.16 -23.37
CA SER A 3 7.40 -8.70 -24.33
C SER A 3 8.80 -8.12 -24.13
N GLN A 4 9.82 -8.98 -24.16
CA GLN A 4 11.23 -8.61 -23.98
C GLN A 4 11.76 -7.65 -25.07
N ASN A 5 11.07 -7.49 -26.20
CA ASN A 5 11.44 -6.55 -27.27
C ASN A 5 11.29 -5.06 -26.90
N LEU A 6 10.59 -4.72 -25.81
CA LEU A 6 10.44 -3.34 -25.34
C LEU A 6 11.55 -2.91 -24.36
N LEU A 7 12.41 -3.82 -23.90
CA LEU A 7 13.43 -3.53 -22.89
C LEU A 7 14.43 -2.44 -23.33
N SER A 8 14.79 -2.37 -24.62
CA SER A 8 15.72 -1.34 -25.13
C SER A 8 15.12 0.06 -25.18
N GLN A 9 13.79 0.18 -25.07
CA GLN A 9 13.05 1.45 -25.15
C GLN A 9 12.49 1.88 -23.78
N ARG A 10 12.70 1.11 -22.70
CA ARG A 10 12.24 1.47 -21.36
C ARG A 10 13.07 2.63 -20.83
N CYS A 11 12.44 3.81 -20.76
CA CYS A 11 12.97 4.92 -20.01
C CYS A 11 12.52 4.77 -18.55
N ALA A 12 13.37 4.20 -17.69
CA ALA A 12 13.06 4.00 -16.27
C ALA A 12 12.63 5.31 -15.58
N ALA A 13 13.26 6.44 -15.96
CA ALA A 13 12.90 7.75 -15.47
C ALA A 13 11.48 8.18 -15.89
N LEU A 14 11.06 7.85 -17.11
CA LEU A 14 9.69 8.11 -17.58
C LEU A 14 8.69 7.27 -16.79
N GLU A 15 8.98 5.99 -16.57
CA GLU A 15 8.11 5.09 -15.79
C GLU A 15 7.96 5.56 -14.34
N GLN A 16 9.06 5.93 -13.68
CA GLN A 16 9.03 6.48 -12.33
C GLN A 16 8.28 7.83 -12.27
N SER A 17 8.46 8.68 -13.28
CA SER A 17 7.76 9.96 -13.38
C SER A 17 6.25 9.75 -13.58
N THR A 18 5.85 8.83 -14.46
CA THR A 18 4.44 8.46 -14.65
C THR A 18 3.84 7.90 -13.37
N GLN A 19 4.59 7.06 -12.65
CA GLN A 19 4.15 6.54 -11.36
C GLN A 19 3.94 7.67 -10.34
N ALA A 20 4.89 8.60 -10.21
CA ALA A 20 4.80 9.74 -9.29
C ALA A 20 3.59 10.64 -9.59
N VAL A 21 3.40 10.99 -10.87
CA VAL A 21 2.25 11.78 -11.33
C VAL A 21 0.95 11.04 -11.05
N GLY A 22 0.89 9.74 -11.33
CA GLY A 22 -0.27 8.91 -11.02
C GLY A 22 -0.63 8.96 -9.54
N THR A 23 0.33 8.65 -8.65
CA THR A 23 0.10 8.68 -7.20
C THR A 23 -0.30 10.06 -6.69
N PHE A 24 0.27 11.12 -7.27
CA PHE A 24 -0.07 12.49 -6.92
C PHE A 24 -1.52 12.87 -7.29
N ILE A 25 -2.02 12.41 -8.45
CA ILE A 25 -3.40 12.68 -8.91
C ILE A 25 -4.44 11.87 -8.09
N TYR A 26 -4.09 10.67 -7.63
CA TYR A 26 -4.99 9.86 -6.81
C TYR A 26 -5.35 10.51 -5.47
N LEU A 27 -4.43 11.28 -4.87
CA LEU A 27 -4.66 11.95 -3.59
C LEU A 27 -5.87 12.92 -3.60
N PRO A 28 -5.92 13.94 -4.47
CA PRO A 28 -7.08 14.85 -4.52
C PRO A 28 -8.35 14.12 -4.96
N LEU A 29 -8.25 13.09 -5.81
CA LEU A 29 -9.40 12.27 -6.19
C LEU A 29 -10.03 11.60 -4.97
N MET A 30 -9.20 11.07 -4.08
CA MET A 30 -9.68 10.44 -2.85
C MET A 30 -10.27 11.44 -1.86
N VAL A 31 -9.69 12.64 -1.76
CA VAL A 31 -10.28 13.72 -0.96
C VAL A 31 -11.67 14.09 -1.46
N SER A 32 -11.86 14.18 -2.78
CA SER A 32 -13.18 14.43 -3.37
C SER A 32 -14.15 13.27 -3.11
N HIS A 33 -13.68 12.01 -3.22
CA HIS A 33 -14.50 10.82 -2.95
C HIS A 33 -15.04 10.79 -1.51
N MET A 34 -14.25 11.25 -0.54
CA MET A 34 -14.63 11.23 0.87
C MET A 34 -15.70 12.27 1.26
N GLN A 35 -15.99 13.28 0.42
CA GLN A 35 -16.87 14.40 0.78
C GLN A 35 -18.31 13.97 1.08
N ASP A 36 -18.77 12.89 0.46
CA ASP A 36 -20.13 12.36 0.61
C ASP A 36 -20.19 11.10 1.50
N THR A 37 -19.10 10.78 2.22
CA THR A 37 -19.00 9.58 3.08
C THR A 37 -19.00 9.96 4.56
N GLU A 38 -19.59 9.12 5.41
CA GLU A 38 -19.66 9.32 6.86
C GLU A 38 -19.20 8.06 7.63
N GLY A 39 -19.06 8.20 8.94
CA GLY A 39 -18.80 7.11 9.87
C GLY A 39 -17.61 6.20 9.50
N VAL A 40 -17.90 4.92 9.37
CA VAL A 40 -16.88 3.87 9.19
C VAL A 40 -16.30 3.88 7.77
N GLU A 41 -17.12 4.22 6.79
CA GLU A 41 -16.69 4.40 5.41
C GLU A 41 -15.67 5.56 5.30
N LEU A 42 -15.99 6.70 5.91
CA LEU A 42 -15.10 7.86 5.93
C LEU A 42 -13.78 7.53 6.61
N GLN A 43 -13.83 6.93 7.81
CA GLN A 43 -12.63 6.56 8.56
C GLN A 43 -11.72 5.61 7.76
N SER A 44 -12.31 4.63 7.08
CA SER A 44 -11.57 3.67 6.27
C SER A 44 -10.86 4.32 5.08
N HIS A 45 -11.54 5.24 4.39
CA HIS A 45 -10.96 5.99 3.27
C HIS A 45 -9.93 7.04 3.74
N MET A 46 -10.07 7.62 4.93
CA MET A 46 -9.07 8.51 5.51
C MET A 46 -7.76 7.76 5.79
N LEU A 47 -7.82 6.58 6.40
CA LEU A 47 -6.64 5.73 6.64
C LEU A 47 -5.97 5.29 5.33
N LEU A 48 -6.75 4.94 4.31
CA LEU A 48 -6.25 4.66 2.96
C LEU A 48 -5.52 5.87 2.37
N THR A 49 -6.13 7.07 2.46
CA THR A 49 -5.57 8.33 1.97
C THR A 49 -4.26 8.67 2.65
N GLN A 50 -4.16 8.46 3.97
CA GLN A 50 -2.93 8.64 4.72
C GLN A 50 -1.82 7.70 4.22
N ALA A 51 -2.12 6.42 3.99
CA ALA A 51 -1.15 5.48 3.44
C ALA A 51 -0.70 5.85 2.02
N MET A 52 -1.61 6.29 1.15
CA MET A 52 -1.30 6.78 -0.19
C MET A 52 -0.46 8.05 -0.17
N PHE A 53 -0.69 8.94 0.80
CA PHE A 53 0.13 10.14 0.96
C PHE A 53 1.58 9.77 1.28
N LEU A 54 1.78 8.85 2.22
CA LEU A 54 3.12 8.34 2.54
C LEU A 54 3.77 7.63 1.35
N LEU A 55 3.02 6.80 0.60
CA LEU A 55 3.52 6.20 -0.64
C LEU A 55 3.95 7.26 -1.65
N THR A 56 3.17 8.33 -1.79
CA THR A 56 3.45 9.43 -2.71
C THR A 56 4.76 10.10 -2.35
N LEU A 57 5.01 10.38 -1.06
CA LEU A 57 6.30 10.90 -0.59
C LEU A 57 7.47 9.95 -0.92
N VAL A 58 7.27 8.63 -0.77
CA VAL A 58 8.29 7.62 -1.12
C VAL A 58 8.58 7.61 -2.62
N VAL A 59 7.55 7.65 -3.47
CA VAL A 59 7.72 7.68 -4.94
C VAL A 59 8.36 8.99 -5.40
N PHE A 60 8.04 10.12 -4.76
CA PHE A 60 8.74 11.38 -5.01
C PHE A 60 10.21 11.30 -4.59
N ALA A 61 10.53 10.72 -3.43
CA ALA A 61 11.90 10.51 -3.00
C ALA A 61 12.68 9.60 -3.96
N GLU A 62 12.01 8.59 -4.55
CA GLU A 62 12.59 7.69 -5.55
C GLU A 62 13.05 8.43 -6.82
N LEU A 63 12.41 9.54 -7.21
CA LEU A 63 12.86 10.34 -8.36
C LEU A 63 14.26 10.92 -8.16
N TRP A 64 14.65 11.19 -6.91
CA TRP A 64 15.95 11.76 -6.56
C TRP A 64 16.97 10.69 -6.19
N ALA A 65 16.54 9.62 -5.52
CA ALA A 65 17.38 8.58 -4.94
C ALA A 65 16.96 7.17 -5.41
N SER A 66 16.79 7.01 -6.72
CA SER A 66 16.28 5.79 -7.37
C SER A 66 17.07 4.52 -7.06
N SER A 67 18.34 4.63 -6.67
CA SER A 67 19.24 3.50 -6.37
C SER A 67 19.19 3.01 -4.92
N GLU A 68 18.44 3.66 -4.03
CA GLU A 68 18.44 3.32 -2.61
C GLU A 68 17.51 2.12 -2.31
N PRO A 69 18.03 0.97 -1.84
CA PRO A 69 17.23 -0.22 -1.59
C PRO A 69 16.16 -0.01 -0.51
N LEU A 70 16.42 0.90 0.44
CA LEU A 70 15.45 1.28 1.47
C LEU A 70 14.19 1.92 0.85
N ILE A 71 14.34 2.75 -0.19
CA ILE A 71 13.20 3.39 -0.88
C ILE A 71 12.34 2.32 -1.56
N TRP A 72 12.97 1.33 -2.19
CA TRP A 72 12.24 0.22 -2.81
C TRP A 72 11.50 -0.64 -1.78
N MET A 73 12.13 -0.91 -0.63
CA MET A 73 11.49 -1.61 0.48
C MET A 73 10.29 -0.84 1.03
N MET A 74 10.44 0.46 1.28
CA MET A 74 9.36 1.33 1.76
C MET A 74 8.22 1.41 0.74
N LYS A 75 8.54 1.52 -0.56
CA LYS A 75 7.55 1.51 -1.63
C LYS A 75 6.77 0.20 -1.66
N ALA A 76 7.46 -0.94 -1.59
CA ALA A 76 6.82 -2.25 -1.55
C ALA A 76 5.92 -2.40 -0.31
N PHE A 77 6.41 -1.99 0.86
CA PHE A 77 5.65 -2.00 2.11
C PHE A 77 4.34 -1.23 2.00
N PHE A 78 4.38 0.04 1.56
CA PHE A 78 3.17 0.83 1.43
C PHE A 78 2.21 0.30 0.35
N ASN A 79 2.72 -0.26 -0.75
CA ASN A 79 1.85 -0.91 -1.75
C ASN A 79 1.11 -2.14 -1.18
N ILE A 80 1.76 -2.94 -0.34
CA ILE A 80 1.11 -4.08 0.34
C ILE A 80 0.03 -3.59 1.31
N VAL A 81 0.34 -2.56 2.11
CA VAL A 81 -0.63 -1.97 3.05
C VAL A 81 -1.83 -1.40 2.32
N ILE A 82 -1.62 -0.57 1.29
CA ILE A 82 -2.70 0.03 0.48
C ILE A 82 -3.53 -1.05 -0.20
N GLY A 83 -2.90 -2.03 -0.85
CA GLY A 83 -3.60 -3.08 -1.57
C GLY A 83 -4.43 -3.99 -0.65
N SER A 84 -3.86 -4.40 0.48
CA SER A 84 -4.56 -5.23 1.46
C SER A 84 -5.70 -4.49 2.14
N TRP A 85 -5.51 -3.20 2.46
CA TRP A 85 -6.56 -2.36 3.04
C TRP A 85 -7.68 -2.07 2.04
N LEU A 86 -7.36 -1.79 0.78
CA LEU A 86 -8.36 -1.58 -0.27
C LEU A 86 -9.26 -2.82 -0.47
N MET A 87 -8.66 -4.02 -0.43
CA MET A 87 -9.42 -5.27 -0.45
C MET A 87 -10.35 -5.39 0.76
N GLN A 88 -9.85 -5.05 1.96
CA GLN A 88 -10.64 -5.07 3.19
C GLN A 88 -11.84 -4.11 3.12
N ILE A 89 -11.62 -2.87 2.63
CA ILE A 89 -12.69 -1.89 2.40
C ILE A 89 -13.75 -2.47 1.46
N GLY A 90 -13.33 -3.13 0.38
CA GLY A 90 -14.25 -3.79 -0.56
C GLY A 90 -15.16 -4.82 0.12
N PHE A 91 -14.60 -5.66 1.00
CA PHE A 91 -15.40 -6.59 1.81
C PHE A 91 -16.29 -5.88 2.82
N MET A 92 -15.79 -4.83 3.46
CA MET A 92 -16.51 -4.07 4.47
C MET A 92 -17.77 -3.39 3.91
N LEU A 93 -17.66 -2.78 2.72
CA LEU A 93 -18.73 -1.99 2.10
C LEU A 93 -19.73 -2.84 1.29
N TYR A 94 -19.25 -3.81 0.51
CA TYR A 94 -20.10 -4.51 -0.48
C TYR A 94 -20.54 -5.91 -0.05
N LYS A 95 -19.82 -6.56 0.86
CA LYS A 95 -20.15 -7.91 1.31
C LYS A 95 -19.64 -8.16 2.73
N PRO A 96 -20.26 -7.54 3.75
CA PRO A 96 -19.84 -7.75 5.13
C PRO A 96 -19.91 -9.24 5.45
N ILE A 97 -18.79 -9.81 5.91
CA ILE A 97 -18.68 -11.24 6.23
C ILE A 97 -19.68 -11.63 7.33
N SER A 98 -20.07 -10.67 8.18
CA SER A 98 -21.09 -10.81 9.23
C SER A 98 -22.54 -10.73 8.74
N GLY A 99 -22.79 -10.23 7.52
CA GLY A 99 -24.13 -10.01 6.97
C GLY A 99 -24.87 -8.76 7.50
N TYR A 100 -24.31 -8.04 8.48
CA TYR A 100 -24.85 -6.78 8.99
C TYR A 100 -24.11 -5.59 8.38
N LYS A 101 -24.84 -4.54 8.01
CA LYS A 101 -24.24 -3.26 7.61
C LYS A 101 -23.62 -2.61 8.84
N TRP A 102 -22.38 -2.14 8.73
CA TRP A 102 -21.72 -1.36 9.78
C TRP A 102 -22.57 -0.13 10.14
N MET A 103 -22.70 0.16 11.44
CA MET A 103 -23.53 1.26 11.92
C MET A 103 -22.62 2.48 12.13
N ASP A 104 -22.94 3.59 11.47
CA ASP A 104 -22.10 4.79 11.50
C ASP A 104 -22.11 5.54 12.85
N ASP A 105 -22.95 5.13 13.82
CA ASP A 105 -23.13 5.80 15.12
C ASP A 105 -22.38 5.15 16.30
N ASP A 106 -21.74 3.99 16.11
CA ASP A 106 -20.97 3.34 17.17
C ASP A 106 -19.50 3.76 17.11
N ASN A 107 -19.06 4.54 18.10
CA ASN A 107 -17.65 4.93 18.25
C ASN A 107 -16.71 3.70 18.33
N ASN A 108 -17.22 2.55 18.80
CA ASN A 108 -16.44 1.31 18.84
C ASN A 108 -16.10 0.79 17.44
N ASP A 109 -16.97 0.99 16.44
CA ASP A 109 -16.75 0.53 15.06
C ASP A 109 -15.65 1.36 14.37
N ILE A 110 -15.56 2.65 14.69
CA ILE A 110 -14.50 3.55 14.22
C ILE A 110 -13.14 3.16 14.83
N GLU A 111 -13.10 2.92 16.14
CA GLU A 111 -11.88 2.48 16.84
C GLU A 111 -11.42 1.09 16.37
N PHE A 112 -12.37 0.19 16.11
CA PHE A 112 -12.09 -1.13 15.54
C PHE A 112 -11.46 -1.01 14.15
N THR A 113 -11.96 -0.09 13.30
CA THR A 113 -11.42 0.15 11.95
C THR A 113 -9.95 0.57 11.99
N THR A 114 -9.59 1.52 12.85
CA THR A 114 -8.18 1.93 13.01
C THR A 114 -7.32 0.80 13.55
N THR A 115 -7.82 0.04 14.53
CA THR A 115 -7.11 -1.12 15.07
C THR A 115 -6.87 -2.18 13.99
N PHE A 116 -7.87 -2.45 13.16
CA PHE A 116 -7.76 -3.40 12.06
C PHE A 116 -6.74 -2.92 11.02
N PHE A 117 -6.74 -1.63 10.69
CA PHE A 117 -5.71 -1.04 9.84
C PHE A 117 -4.29 -1.22 10.43
N CYS A 118 -4.11 -0.99 11.73
CA CYS A 118 -2.83 -1.26 12.40
C CYS A 118 -2.40 -2.72 12.26
N TRP A 119 -3.33 -3.69 12.30
CA TRP A 119 -3.02 -5.09 12.03
C TRP A 119 -2.50 -5.32 10.60
N HIS A 120 -3.06 -4.65 9.59
CA HIS A 120 -2.56 -4.71 8.22
C HIS A 120 -1.12 -4.18 8.12
N VAL A 121 -0.82 -3.06 8.79
CA VAL A 121 0.53 -2.48 8.84
C VAL A 121 1.52 -3.44 9.49
N LEU A 122 1.18 -3.99 10.66
CA LEU A 122 2.03 -4.95 11.38
C LEU A 122 2.25 -6.23 10.57
N PHE A 123 1.19 -6.82 10.02
CA PHE A 123 1.29 -8.03 9.22
C PHE A 123 2.14 -7.80 7.96
N SER A 124 1.99 -6.67 7.28
CA SER A 124 2.81 -6.30 6.13
C SER A 124 4.29 -6.18 6.50
N ALA A 125 4.59 -5.62 7.68
CA ALA A 125 5.97 -5.54 8.18
C ALA A 125 6.55 -6.93 8.49
N PHE A 126 5.78 -7.80 9.16
CA PHE A 126 6.20 -9.18 9.43
C PHE A 126 6.42 -9.97 8.15
N LEU A 127 5.54 -9.85 7.15
CA LEU A 127 5.72 -10.48 5.85
C LEU A 127 7.01 -10.03 5.16
N MET A 128 7.29 -8.72 5.17
CA MET A 128 8.53 -8.20 4.60
C MET A 128 9.74 -8.76 5.33
N ILE A 129 9.77 -8.69 6.66
CA ILE A 129 10.87 -9.26 7.47
C ILE A 129 11.06 -10.75 7.17
N TRP A 130 9.98 -11.51 7.08
CA TRP A 130 10.02 -12.93 6.76
C TRP A 130 10.61 -13.19 5.38
N ILE A 131 10.12 -12.50 4.34
CA ILE A 131 10.57 -12.68 2.96
C ILE A 131 12.06 -12.33 2.83
N TYR A 132 12.48 -11.18 3.35
CA TYR A 132 13.88 -10.76 3.28
C TYR A 132 14.79 -11.64 4.14
N GLY A 133 14.37 -11.97 5.36
CA GLY A 133 15.12 -12.84 6.27
C GLY A 133 15.31 -14.24 5.68
N PHE A 134 14.24 -14.84 5.16
CA PHE A 134 14.31 -16.15 4.50
C PHE A 134 15.19 -16.11 3.25
N SER A 135 15.03 -15.09 2.40
CA SER A 135 15.84 -14.91 1.19
C SER A 135 17.33 -14.75 1.52
N PHE A 136 17.65 -13.99 2.57
CA PHE A 136 19.02 -13.80 3.02
C PHE A 136 19.63 -15.12 3.54
N VAL A 137 18.91 -15.83 4.39
CA VAL A 137 19.35 -17.12 4.94
C VAL A 137 19.56 -18.13 3.80
N TRP A 138 18.61 -18.23 2.88
CA TRP A 138 18.69 -19.10 1.71
C TRP A 138 19.88 -18.76 0.81
N TYR A 139 20.10 -17.48 0.52
CA TYR A 139 21.24 -17.01 -0.26
C TYR A 139 22.57 -17.38 0.41
N ARG A 140 22.68 -17.22 1.74
CA ARG A 140 23.86 -17.63 2.51
C ARG A 140 24.07 -19.14 2.46
N TYR A 141 23.02 -19.94 2.57
CA TYR A 141 23.13 -21.40 2.52
C TYR A 141 23.60 -21.93 1.15
N ILE A 142 23.14 -21.33 0.04
CA ILE A 142 23.47 -21.82 -1.31
C ILE A 142 24.82 -21.29 -1.80
N PHE A 143 25.15 -20.02 -1.55
CA PHE A 143 26.28 -19.36 -2.21
C PHE A 143 27.51 -19.16 -1.33
N VAL A 144 27.38 -19.32 0.00
CA VAL A 144 28.52 -19.14 0.93
C VAL A 144 29.00 -20.46 1.51
N ASN A 145 28.20 -21.53 1.44
CA ASN A 145 28.58 -22.88 1.90
C ASN A 145 28.85 -23.86 0.74
N VAL A 146 29.12 -23.35 -0.47
CA VAL A 146 29.70 -24.08 -1.61
C VAL A 146 31.05 -23.44 -1.92
#